data_AF-A0A8K0MFY3-F1
#
_entry.id   AF-A0A8K0MFY3-F1
#
_cell.length_a   1.000
_cell.length_b   1.000
_cell.length_c   1.000
_cell.angle_alpha   90.00
_cell.angle_beta   90.00
_cell.angle_gamma   90.00
#
_symmetry.space_group_name_H-M   'P 1'
#
loop_
_entity.id
_entity.type
_entity.pdbx_description
1 polymer ?
#
loop_
_entity_poly.entity_id
_entity_poly.type
_entity_poly.pdbx_seq_one_letter_code
_entity_poly.pdbx_strand_id
1 'polypeptide(L)'
;MDGFDKLLTKTDIEQKLAVKTDFVTSNGLVDGTELETTDFTTSLRRSYRFKLSIRKGEYMKPVFQSKEWLQFVKDNCLEVGDTINFWKKDDKTFGICATRDFLWRSDRSSSEN
;
A
#
# COMPACT_ATOMS: atom_id res chain seq x y z
N MET A 1 14.68 0.07 8.48
CA MET A 1 13.94 -0.28 7.25
C MET A 1 13.06 0.92 6.95
N ASP A 2 13.31 1.61 5.85
CA ASP A 2 12.51 2.76 5.46
C ASP A 2 11.23 2.24 4.82
N GLY A 3 10.09 2.52 5.45
CA GLY A 3 8.81 1.97 5.03
C GLY A 3 7.66 2.59 5.81
N PHE A 4 6.45 2.25 5.41
CA PHE A 4 5.24 2.61 6.13
C PHE A 4 4.20 1.51 6.03
N ASP A 5 3.45 1.36 7.11
CA ASP A 5 2.18 0.67 7.17
C ASP A 5 1.03 1.66 6.95
N LYS A 6 -0.09 1.16 6.40
CA LYS A 6 -1.31 1.95 6.26
C LYS A 6 -2.55 1.07 6.22
N LEU A 7 -3.54 1.41 7.05
CA LEU A 7 -4.90 0.91 6.94
C LEU A 7 -5.60 1.55 5.73
N LEU A 8 -6.07 0.73 4.80
CA LEU A 8 -6.70 1.19 3.56
C LEU A 8 -8.09 1.76 3.82
N THR A 9 -8.28 3.00 3.40
CA THR A 9 -9.57 3.69 3.45
C THR A 9 -10.34 3.51 2.15
N LYS A 10 -11.62 3.91 2.12
CA LYS A 10 -12.44 3.91 0.89
C LYS A 10 -11.76 4.63 -0.28
N THR A 11 -11.14 5.79 -0.02
CA THR A 11 -10.42 6.54 -1.06
C THR A 11 -9.21 5.78 -1.59
N ASP A 12 -8.52 5.03 -0.72
CA ASP A 12 -7.40 4.22 -1.14
C ASP A 12 -7.91 3.09 -2.06
N ILE A 13 -8.97 2.38 -1.68
CA ILE A 13 -9.52 1.29 -2.49
C ILE A 13 -10.12 1.75 -3.83
N GLU A 14 -10.82 2.89 -3.85
CA GLU A 14 -11.60 3.30 -5.03
C GLU A 14 -10.85 4.26 -5.97
N GLN A 15 -9.81 4.93 -5.48
CA GLN A 15 -9.17 6.01 -6.25
C GLN A 15 -7.65 5.91 -6.28
N LYS A 16 -6.99 6.16 -5.14
CA LYS A 16 -5.53 6.37 -5.08
C LYS A 16 -5.02 6.16 -3.66
N LEU A 17 -3.83 5.58 -3.55
CA LEU A 17 -3.15 5.44 -2.27
C LEU A 17 -2.51 6.77 -1.86
N ALA A 18 -2.89 7.32 -0.70
CA ALA A 18 -2.10 8.38 -0.09
C ALA A 18 -0.85 7.81 0.58
N VAL A 19 0.32 8.36 0.23
CA VAL A 19 1.64 7.95 0.74
C VAL A 19 2.01 8.85 1.92
N LYS A 20 2.78 8.35 2.90
CA LYS A 20 3.27 9.19 4.00
C LYS A 20 4.33 10.18 3.49
N THR A 21 4.21 11.45 3.85
CA THR A 21 5.17 12.50 3.43
C THR A 21 6.59 12.19 3.91
N ASP A 22 6.73 11.70 5.14
CA ASP A 22 8.04 11.35 5.70
C ASP A 22 8.75 10.27 4.89
N PHE A 23 7.99 9.29 4.35
CA PHE A 23 8.53 8.26 3.47
C PHE A 23 9.05 8.85 2.15
N VAL A 24 8.35 9.84 1.59
CA VAL A 24 8.79 10.54 0.37
C VAL A 24 10.07 11.33 0.65
N THR A 25 10.12 12.08 1.74
CA THR A 25 11.28 12.89 2.12
C THR A 25 12.49 12.04 2.48
N SER A 26 12.32 10.96 3.26
CA SER A 26 13.43 10.09 3.68
C SER A 26 14.08 9.35 2.50
N ASN A 27 13.29 9.04 1.47
CA ASN A 27 13.77 8.35 0.27
C ASN A 27 14.14 9.30 -0.88
N GLY A 28 14.09 10.62 -0.65
CA GLY A 28 14.42 11.62 -1.68
C GLY A 28 13.56 11.53 -2.93
N LEU A 29 12.30 11.09 -2.80
CA LEU A 29 11.39 10.89 -3.93
C LEU A 29 10.81 12.24 -4.40
N VAL A 30 10.62 12.39 -5.70
CA VAL A 30 10.12 13.63 -6.31
C VAL A 30 8.82 13.36 -7.10
N ASP A 31 8.13 14.43 -7.47
CA ASP A 31 6.93 14.32 -8.30
C ASP A 31 7.25 13.65 -9.64
N GLY A 32 6.43 12.69 -10.04
CA GLY A 32 6.62 11.91 -11.27
C GLY A 32 7.58 10.73 -11.13
N THR A 33 8.19 10.48 -9.96
CA THR A 33 9.00 9.27 -9.74
C THR A 33 8.16 8.01 -9.94
N GLU A 34 8.70 7.04 -10.67
CA GLU A 34 8.10 5.71 -10.84
C GLU A 34 8.83 4.72 -9.92
N LEU A 35 8.08 4.04 -9.05
CA LEU A 35 8.61 3.09 -8.08
C LEU A 35 8.36 1.67 -8.55
N GLU A 36 9.44 0.94 -8.86
CA GLU A 36 9.36 -0.50 -9.12
C GLU A 36 9.16 -1.25 -7.80
N THR A 37 8.00 -1.89 -7.67
CA THR A 37 7.54 -2.50 -6.42
C THR A 37 7.19 -3.96 -6.64
N THR A 38 7.82 -4.86 -5.89
CA THR A 38 7.46 -6.28 -5.88
C THR A 38 6.38 -6.55 -4.84
N ASP A 39 5.33 -7.24 -5.25
CA ASP A 39 4.26 -7.73 -4.38
C ASP A 39 4.70 -9.01 -3.66
N PHE A 40 4.55 -9.02 -2.34
CA PHE A 40 4.85 -10.15 -1.47
C PHE A 40 3.58 -10.72 -0.79
N THR A 41 2.40 -10.27 -1.20
CA THR A 41 1.11 -10.78 -0.72
C THR A 41 0.90 -12.22 -1.19
N THR A 42 1.36 -12.54 -2.41
CA THR A 42 1.21 -13.87 -3.00
C THR A 42 2.57 -14.48 -3.36
N SER A 43 2.62 -15.81 -3.50
CA SER A 43 3.83 -16.53 -3.92
C SER A 43 4.27 -16.21 -5.35
N LEU A 44 3.40 -15.62 -6.18
CA LEU A 44 3.68 -15.30 -7.58
C LEU A 44 4.63 -14.10 -7.74
N ARG A 45 4.79 -13.28 -6.69
CA ARG A 45 5.70 -12.12 -6.64
C ARG A 45 5.61 -11.18 -7.85
N ARG A 46 4.40 -10.72 -8.18
CA ARG A 46 4.17 -9.78 -9.29
C ARG A 46 4.87 -8.46 -9.03
N SER A 47 5.28 -7.78 -10.10
CA SER A 47 5.88 -6.45 -10.02
C SER A 47 4.91 -5.40 -10.55
N TYR A 48 4.80 -4.30 -9.82
CA TYR A 48 4.00 -3.13 -10.15
C TYR A 48 4.91 -1.92 -10.26
N ARG A 49 4.53 -0.95 -11.09
CA ARG A 49 5.23 0.32 -11.21
C ARG A 49 4.32 1.44 -10.75
N PHE A 50 4.49 1.90 -9.51
CA PHE A 50 3.64 2.95 -8.97
C PHE A 50 4.19 4.32 -9.31
N LYS A 51 3.38 5.14 -9.99
CA LYS A 51 3.74 6.52 -10.27
C LYS A 51 3.38 7.41 -9.09
N LEU A 52 4.38 8.03 -8.49
CA LEU A 52 4.22 9.02 -7.43
C LEU A 52 3.79 10.36 -8.03
N SER A 53 2.75 10.95 -7.46
CA SER A 53 2.36 12.33 -7.74
C SER A 53 2.31 13.14 -6.45
N ILE A 54 2.97 14.29 -6.45
CA ILE A 54 3.04 15.19 -5.30
C ILE A 54 2.41 16.52 -5.72
N ARG A 55 1.26 16.85 -5.12
CA ARG A 55 0.61 18.14 -5.37
C ARG A 55 1.49 19.29 -4.83
N LYS A 56 1.79 20.27 -5.68
CA LYS A 56 2.49 21.51 -5.30
C LYS A 56 1.58 22.39 -4.43
N GLY A 57 2.09 22.87 -3.29
CA GLY A 57 1.39 23.74 -2.34
C GLY A 57 1.94 23.60 -0.91
N GLU A 58 1.34 24.32 0.04
CA GLU A 58 1.71 24.30 1.48
C GLU A 58 1.57 22.91 2.11
N TYR A 59 0.64 22.09 1.59
CA TYR A 59 0.42 20.71 2.03
C TYR A 59 0.76 19.75 0.90
N MET A 60 1.99 19.22 0.90
CA MET A 60 2.39 18.13 0.02
C MET A 60 1.52 16.90 0.35
N LYS A 61 0.67 16.50 -0.60
CA LYS A 61 -0.13 15.27 -0.50
C LYS A 61 0.36 14.28 -1.55
N PRO A 62 1.39 13.47 -1.22
CA PRO A 62 1.91 12.46 -2.13
C PRO A 62 0.91 11.32 -2.28
N VAL A 63 0.70 10.87 -3.52
CA VAL A 63 -0.22 9.78 -3.86
C VAL A 63 0.39 8.86 -4.92
N PHE A 64 0.09 7.57 -4.86
CA PHE A 64 0.26 6.70 -6.02
C PHE A 64 -0.94 6.87 -6.96
N GLN A 65 -0.66 7.04 -8.26
CA GLN A 65 -1.70 7.28 -9.24
C GLN A 65 -2.65 6.09 -9.41
N SER A 66 -3.88 6.41 -9.83
CA SER A 66 -5.02 5.49 -9.79
C SER A 66 -4.81 4.22 -10.61
N LYS A 67 -4.20 4.32 -11.80
CA LYS A 67 -4.21 3.20 -12.75
C LYS A 67 -3.47 1.97 -12.22
N GLU A 68 -2.21 2.14 -11.81
CA GLU A 68 -1.36 1.03 -11.37
C GLU A 68 -1.72 0.59 -9.96
N TRP A 69 -2.11 1.53 -9.09
CA TRP A 69 -2.61 1.23 -7.76
C TRP A 69 -3.91 0.41 -7.78
N LEU A 70 -4.91 0.82 -8.57
CA LEU A 70 -6.17 0.09 -8.66
C LEU A 70 -6.01 -1.28 -9.32
N GLN A 71 -4.98 -1.47 -10.16
CA GLN A 71 -4.64 -2.81 -10.66
C GLN A 71 -4.15 -3.71 -9.53
N PHE A 72 -3.25 -3.20 -8.67
CA PHE A 72 -2.79 -3.93 -7.49
C PHE A 72 -3.94 -4.28 -6.53
N VAL A 73 -4.86 -3.34 -6.29
CA VAL A 73 -6.07 -3.54 -5.47
C VAL A 73 -6.92 -4.69 -6.02
N LYS A 74 -7.16 -4.70 -7.34
CA LYS A 74 -7.96 -5.76 -8.00
C LYS A 74 -7.28 -7.12 -7.97
N ASP A 75 -5.98 -7.14 -8.27
CA ASP A 75 -5.19 -8.38 -8.32
C ASP A 75 -5.10 -9.08 -6.96
N ASN A 76 -5.10 -8.30 -5.87
CA ASN A 76 -5.01 -8.81 -4.49
C ASN A 76 -6.35 -8.80 -3.74
N CYS A 77 -7.46 -8.49 -4.43
CA CYS A 77 -8.81 -8.42 -3.84
C CYS A 77 -8.87 -7.57 -2.55
N LEU A 78 -8.20 -6.42 -2.55
CA LEU A 78 -8.10 -5.57 -1.36
C LEU A 78 -9.43 -4.87 -1.05
N GLU A 79 -9.70 -4.75 0.24
CA GLU A 79 -10.93 -4.16 0.79
C GLU A 79 -10.60 -3.07 1.82
N VAL A 80 -11.61 -2.25 2.13
CA VAL A 80 -11.49 -1.25 3.19
C VAL A 80 -11.25 -1.97 4.52
N GLY A 81 -10.21 -1.55 5.24
CA GLY A 81 -9.79 -2.20 6.48
C GLY A 81 -8.63 -3.20 6.30
N ASP A 82 -8.23 -3.53 5.07
CA ASP A 82 -6.95 -4.21 4.85
C ASP A 82 -5.78 -3.27 5.20
N THR A 83 -4.68 -3.83 5.67
CA THR A 83 -3.44 -3.09 5.95
C THR A 83 -2.42 -3.40 4.88
N ILE A 84 -1.78 -2.36 4.34
CA ILE A 84 -0.60 -2.53 3.50
C ILE A 84 0.66 -2.23 4.29
N ASN A 85 1.73 -2.93 3.94
CA ASN A 85 3.09 -2.62 4.37
C ASN A 85 3.90 -2.32 3.11
N PHE A 86 4.54 -1.16 3.07
CA PHE A 86 5.38 -0.72 1.96
C PHE A 86 6.77 -0.42 2.49
N TRP A 87 7.82 -0.93 1.85
CA TRP A 87 9.20 -0.73 2.32
C TRP A 87 10.19 -0.64 1.17
N LYS A 88 11.32 0.04 1.41
CA LYS A 88 12.47 0.00 0.53
C LYS A 88 13.14 -1.37 0.65
N LYS A 89 13.26 -2.08 -0.47
CA LYS A 89 13.89 -3.40 -0.53
C LYS A 89 15.38 -3.27 -0.83
N ASP A 90 15.71 -2.58 -1.91
CA ASP A 90 17.08 -2.28 -2.35
C ASP A 90 17.16 -0.80 -2.77
N ASP A 91 18.32 -0.32 -3.25
CA ASP A 91 18.52 1.08 -3.63
C ASP A 91 17.53 1.61 -4.69
N LYS A 92 16.99 0.71 -5.52
CA LYS A 92 16.09 1.04 -6.63
C LYS A 92 14.72 0.39 -6.57
N THR A 93 14.49 -0.52 -5.63
CA THR A 93 13.30 -1.37 -5.61
C THR A 93 12.59 -1.31 -4.27
N PHE A 94 11.27 -1.47 -4.32
CA PHE A 94 10.40 -1.47 -3.16
C PHE A 94 9.66 -2.81 -3.04
N GLY A 95 9.21 -3.09 -1.83
CA GLY A 95 8.30 -4.19 -1.53
C GLY A 95 6.96 -3.67 -1.05
N ILE A 96 5.89 -4.39 -1.42
CA ILE A 96 4.56 -4.18 -0.87
C ILE A 96 3.97 -5.54 -0.46
N CYS A 97 3.26 -5.58 0.66
CA CYS A 97 2.36 -6.69 0.96
C CYS A 97 1.08 -6.17 1.61
N ALA A 98 -0.02 -6.89 1.41
CA ALA A 98 -1.27 -6.63 2.09
C ALA A 98 -1.56 -7.73 3.11
N THR A 99 -2.11 -7.34 4.26
CA THR A 99 -2.56 -8.23 5.33
C THR A 99 -3.98 -7.87 5.71
N ARG A 100 -4.83 -8.89 5.80
CA ARG A 100 -6.20 -8.78 6.30
C ARG A 100 -6.23 -9.27 7.74
N ASP A 101 -6.47 -8.36 8.68
CA ASP A 101 -6.62 -8.75 10.08
C ASP A 101 -7.95 -9.47 10.26
N PHE A 102 -7.91 -10.80 10.31
CA PHE A 102 -9.04 -11.65 10.66
C PHE A 102 -9.30 -11.63 12.19
N LEU A 103 -9.40 -10.46 12.82
CA LEU A 103 -9.82 -10.35 14.22
C LEU A 103 -11.34 -10.23 14.33
N TRP A 104 -12.03 -11.34 14.03
CA TRP A 104 -13.26 -11.84 14.68
C TRP A 104 -13.74 -13.11 13.97
N ARG A 105 -13.01 -14.22 14.16
CA ARG A 105 -13.65 -15.53 14.26
C ARG A 105 -13.45 -16.05 15.68
N SER A 106 -13.93 -15.27 16.65
CA SER A 106 -14.35 -15.82 17.93
C SER A 106 -15.80 -16.25 17.78
N ASP A 107 -16.04 -17.29 16.97
CA ASP A 107 -17.18 -18.15 17.26
C ASP A 107 -16.83 -18.89 18.54
N ARG A 108 -17.35 -18.30 19.61
CA ARG A 108 -17.59 -18.86 20.92
C ARG A 108 -18.33 -20.19 20.77
N SER A 109 -17.62 -21.27 20.48
CA SER A 109 -18.06 -22.62 20.84
C SER A 109 -17.54 -22.92 22.24
N SER A 110 -18.23 -22.36 23.22
CA SER A 110 -18.26 -22.88 24.58
C SER A 110 -19.68 -22.69 25.09
N SER A 111 -20.45 -23.77 24.98
CA SER A 111 -21.42 -24.20 25.98
C SER A 111 -22.02 -25.53 25.51
N GLU A 112 -21.59 -26.59 26.19
CA GLU A 112 -22.40 -27.70 26.70
C GLU A 112 -23.54 -28.23 25.83
N ASN A 113 -23.41 -29.50 25.41
CA ASN A 113 -24.24 -30.58 25.97
C ASN A 113 -23.56 -31.94 25.82
#